data_AF-A0A353Y2J3-F1
#
_entry.id   AF-A0A353Y2J3-F1
#
_cell.length_a   1.000
_cell.length_b   1.000
_cell.length_c   1.000
_cell.angle_alpha   90.00
_cell.angle_beta   90.00
_cell.angle_gamma   90.00
#
_symmetry.space_group_name_H-M   'P 1'
#
loop_
_entity.id
_entity.type
_entity.pdbx_description
1 polymer ?
#
loop_
_entity_poly.entity_id
_entity_poly.type
_entity_poly.pdbx_seq_one_letter_code
_entity_poly.pdbx_strand_id
1 'polypeptide(L)'
;MPIKKVCESCEKEFFVSPRRAELVKFCSLECKTAAGRVKLTCVACGGAFERVKSELKGSGAYCSKPCYLGSRKGQPKASSKPKYYKACETCGQEFRVTLTRKDTARFCSRACQGANTEFRKECSDRQQGEKHWRWSGGKYLTHEGYIRHKRKVHGKEGFTYNHRQVVVEAMLKTEPDHPFLVRKDGKVSLSKEIDVHHIDRDRSNNDPSNLLAVTKYAHAQIHHRNRKPDPWECWPSNTTRW
;
A
#
# COMPACT_ATOMS: atom_id res chain seq x y z
N MET A 1 16.78 -12.03 -41.77
CA MET A 1 17.47 -11.07 -42.64
C MET A 1 16.65 -9.78 -42.72
N PRO A 2 17.25 -8.58 -42.80
CA PRO A 2 16.49 -7.35 -42.98
C PRO A 2 15.73 -7.36 -44.31
N ILE A 3 14.49 -6.89 -44.29
CA ILE A 3 13.60 -6.80 -45.45
C ILE A 3 13.77 -5.43 -46.08
N LYS A 4 13.94 -5.38 -47.40
CA LYS A 4 14.04 -4.15 -48.19
C LYS A 4 12.64 -3.57 -48.44
N LYS A 5 12.43 -2.28 -48.20
CA LYS A 5 11.18 -1.55 -48.44
C LYS A 5 11.43 -0.21 -49.11
N VAL A 6 10.39 0.35 -49.74
CA VAL A 6 10.39 1.70 -50.31
C VAL A 6 9.61 2.63 -49.39
N CYS A 7 10.12 3.84 -49.14
CA CYS A 7 9.47 4.83 -48.27
C CYS A 7 8.25 5.46 -48.96
N GLU A 8 7.08 5.45 -48.31
CA GLU A 8 5.85 6.05 -48.85
C GLU A 8 5.91 7.59 -49.01
N SER A 9 6.90 8.28 -48.43
CA SER A 9 7.00 9.75 -48.47
C SER A 9 8.10 10.31 -49.38
N CYS A 10 9.18 9.56 -49.63
CA CYS A 10 10.33 10.05 -50.40
C CYS A 10 10.84 9.04 -51.43
N GLU A 11 10.17 7.89 -51.55
CA GLU A 11 10.44 6.84 -52.55
C GLU A 11 11.84 6.20 -52.47
N LYS A 12 12.63 6.53 -51.44
CA LYS A 12 13.94 5.92 -51.20
C LYS A 12 13.82 4.52 -50.60
N GLU A 13 14.72 3.64 -51.02
CA GLU A 13 14.84 2.29 -50.48
C GLU A 13 15.48 2.30 -49.08
N PHE A 14 14.95 1.48 -48.18
CA PHE A 14 15.46 1.33 -46.81
C PHE A 14 15.25 -0.09 -46.28
N PHE A 15 16.03 -0.46 -45.27
CA PHE A 15 16.02 -1.80 -44.69
C PHE A 15 15.34 -1.81 -43.32
N VAL A 16 14.47 -2.79 -43.07
CA VAL A 16 13.75 -2.97 -41.81
C VAL A 16 13.89 -4.39 -41.29
N SER A 17 13.86 -4.57 -39.96
CA SER A 17 13.82 -5.91 -39.39
C SER A 17 12.49 -6.62 -39.73
N PRO A 18 12.48 -7.95 -39.98
CA PRO A 18 11.26 -8.70 -40.34
C PRO A 18 10.08 -8.44 -39.41
N ARG A 19 10.31 -8.40 -38.09
CA ARG A 19 9.29 -8.15 -37.07
C ARG A 19 8.54 -6.83 -37.24
N ARG A 20 9.16 -5.82 -37.85
CA ARG A 20 8.56 -4.49 -38.05
C ARG A 20 8.22 -4.19 -39.50
N ALA A 21 8.45 -5.15 -40.41
CA ALA A 21 8.31 -4.93 -41.84
C ALA A 21 6.87 -4.58 -42.24
N GLU A 22 5.88 -5.13 -41.56
CA GLU A 22 4.46 -4.82 -41.81
C GLU A 22 4.04 -3.44 -41.26
N LEU A 23 4.66 -3.00 -40.16
CA LEU A 23 4.27 -1.76 -39.45
C LEU A 23 4.96 -0.49 -39.99
N VAL A 24 6.21 -0.63 -40.48
CA VAL A 24 7.04 0.53 -40.85
C VAL A 24 6.81 0.90 -42.32
N LYS A 25 6.36 2.13 -42.53
CA LYS A 25 6.01 2.70 -43.85
C LYS A 25 6.98 3.76 -44.37
N PHE A 26 7.79 4.32 -43.48
CA PHE A 26 8.67 5.46 -43.78
C PHE A 26 10.10 5.15 -43.39
N CYS A 27 11.07 5.66 -44.16
CA CYS A 27 12.50 5.45 -43.91
C CYS A 27 13.04 6.25 -42.71
N SER A 28 12.41 7.39 -42.37
CA SER A 28 12.82 8.27 -41.28
C SER A 28 11.64 8.91 -40.55
N LEU A 29 11.90 9.46 -39.36
CA LEU A 29 10.92 10.24 -38.61
C LEU A 29 10.45 11.48 -39.39
N GLU A 30 11.34 12.09 -40.17
CA GLU A 30 11.03 13.25 -41.01
C GLU A 30 10.01 12.88 -42.10
N CYS A 31 10.24 11.78 -42.82
CA CYS A 31 9.32 11.25 -43.83
C CYS A 31 7.95 10.91 -43.21
N LYS A 32 7.95 10.31 -42.01
CA LYS A 32 6.71 10.04 -41.27
C LYS A 32 5.97 11.32 -40.89
N THR A 33 6.71 12.36 -40.49
CA THR A 33 6.13 13.65 -40.07
C THR A 33 5.60 14.43 -41.26
N ALA A 34 6.34 14.44 -42.38
CA ALA A 34 5.93 15.09 -43.63
C ALA A 34 4.64 14.48 -44.19
N ALA A 35 4.56 13.15 -44.29
CA ALA A 35 3.35 12.44 -44.72
C ALA A 35 2.16 12.64 -43.75
N GLY A 36 2.42 13.04 -42.51
CA GLY A 36 1.43 13.33 -41.48
C GLY A 36 0.84 14.74 -41.55
N ARG A 37 1.38 15.66 -42.37
CA ARG A 37 0.91 17.04 -42.49
C ARG A 37 -0.25 17.16 -43.48
N VAL A 38 -1.21 18.02 -43.13
CA VAL A 38 -2.40 18.31 -43.93
C VAL A 38 -2.53 19.82 -44.07
N LYS A 39 -2.77 20.28 -45.31
CA LYS A 39 -3.09 21.67 -45.62
C LYS A 39 -4.55 21.94 -45.28
N LEU A 40 -4.80 22.99 -44.51
CA LEU A 40 -6.11 23.37 -44.00
C LEU A 40 -6.35 24.86 -44.22
N THR A 41 -7.61 25.24 -44.25
CA THR A 41 -8.03 26.64 -44.34
C THR A 41 -8.59 27.08 -42.99
N CYS A 42 -8.10 28.20 -42.46
CA CYS A 42 -8.53 28.71 -41.16
C CYS A 42 -9.97 29.20 -41.23
N VAL A 43 -10.85 28.69 -40.37
CA VAL A 43 -12.27 29.10 -40.34
C VAL A 43 -12.43 30.57 -39.93
N ALA A 44 -11.50 31.14 -39.15
CA ALA A 44 -11.62 32.51 -38.65
C ALA A 44 -11.02 33.58 -39.58
N CYS A 45 -9.94 33.29 -40.31
CA CYS A 45 -9.26 34.28 -41.16
C CYS A 45 -9.10 33.87 -42.62
N GLY A 46 -9.53 32.67 -43.01
CA GLY A 46 -9.40 32.16 -44.39
C GLY A 46 -7.97 31.80 -44.83
N GLY A 47 -6.94 32.07 -44.01
CA GLY A 47 -5.56 31.76 -44.34
C GLY A 47 -5.28 30.26 -44.42
N ALA A 48 -4.50 29.85 -45.42
CA ALA A 48 -4.00 28.49 -45.54
C ALA A 48 -2.91 28.22 -44.50
N PHE A 49 -2.95 27.06 -43.84
CA PHE A 49 -1.95 26.64 -42.86
C PHE A 49 -1.78 25.12 -42.87
N GLU A 50 -0.68 24.62 -42.30
CA GLU A 50 -0.40 23.19 -42.22
C GLU A 50 -0.36 22.71 -40.77
N ARG A 51 -0.92 21.53 -40.52
CA ARG A 51 -0.81 20.83 -39.23
C ARG A 51 -0.67 19.33 -39.39
N VAL A 52 -0.17 18.69 -38.35
CA VAL A 52 -0.12 17.22 -38.29
C VAL A 52 -1.51 16.68 -37.98
N LYS A 53 -1.90 15.53 -38.58
CA LYS A 53 -3.22 14.89 -38.37
C LYS A 53 -3.60 14.72 -36.90
N SER A 54 -2.65 14.43 -36.01
CA SER A 54 -2.88 14.29 -34.57
C SER A 54 -3.33 15.60 -33.88
N GLU A 55 -3.01 16.76 -34.47
CA GLU A 55 -3.34 18.08 -33.94
C GLU A 55 -4.70 18.60 -34.42
N LEU A 56 -5.41 17.85 -35.28
CA LEU A 56 -6.72 18.23 -35.77
C LEU A 56 -7.81 18.21 -34.68
N LYS A 57 -7.58 17.49 -33.57
CA LYS A 57 -8.54 17.41 -32.47
C LYS A 57 -8.58 18.73 -31.69
N GLY A 58 -9.76 19.36 -31.61
CA GLY A 58 -9.96 20.60 -30.85
C GLY A 58 -9.73 21.85 -31.69
N SER A 59 -8.60 22.56 -31.50
CA SER A 59 -8.28 23.82 -32.20
C SER A 59 -7.75 23.63 -33.64
N GLY A 60 -7.90 22.42 -34.20
CA GLY A 60 -7.38 22.02 -35.51
C GLY A 60 -7.87 22.85 -36.71
N ALA A 61 -9.02 23.52 -36.57
CA ALA A 61 -9.64 24.32 -37.63
C ALA A 61 -9.10 25.77 -37.75
N TYR A 62 -8.16 26.17 -36.88
CA TYR A 62 -7.68 27.54 -36.80
C TYR A 62 -6.17 27.62 -36.94
N CYS A 63 -5.67 28.56 -37.75
CA CYS A 63 -4.23 28.74 -37.97
C CYS A 63 -3.47 29.12 -36.70
N SER A 64 -4.11 29.86 -35.78
CA SER A 64 -3.46 30.42 -34.60
C SER A 64 -4.37 30.44 -33.36
N LYS A 65 -3.76 30.52 -32.16
CA LYS A 65 -4.48 30.66 -30.88
C LYS A 65 -5.41 31.90 -30.85
N PRO A 66 -5.02 33.07 -31.39
CA PRO A 66 -5.94 34.21 -31.53
C PRO A 66 -7.18 33.91 -32.38
N CYS A 67 -7.03 33.26 -33.54
CA CYS A 67 -8.15 32.85 -34.39
C CYS A 67 -9.10 31.87 -33.66
N TYR A 68 -8.54 30.92 -32.91
CA TYR A 68 -9.31 29.98 -32.09
C TYR A 68 -10.03 30.66 -30.92
N LEU A 69 -9.42 31.62 -30.23
CA LEU A 69 -10.05 32.32 -29.11
C LEU A 69 -11.09 33.34 -29.59
N GLY A 70 -10.83 34.01 -30.72
CA GLY A 70 -11.75 34.95 -31.35
C GLY A 70 -13.06 34.28 -31.75
N SER A 71 -12.99 33.12 -32.40
CA SER A 71 -14.19 32.33 -32.76
C SER A 71 -15.00 31.83 -31.57
N ARG A 72 -14.39 31.72 -30.38
CA ARG A 72 -15.07 31.30 -29.13
C ARG A 72 -15.64 32.46 -28.33
N LYS A 73 -15.32 33.71 -28.67
CA LYS A 73 -15.81 34.89 -27.95
C LYS A 73 -17.31 35.03 -28.22
N GLY A 74 -18.12 34.97 -27.16
CA GLY A 74 -19.58 35.05 -27.24
C GLY A 74 -20.31 33.72 -27.42
N GLN A 75 -19.60 32.60 -27.62
CA GLN A 75 -20.25 31.28 -27.62
C GLN A 75 -20.66 30.88 -26.19
N PRO A 76 -21.87 30.33 -25.98
CA PRO A 76 -22.28 29.83 -24.68
C PRO A 76 -21.31 28.73 -24.24
N LYS A 77 -20.78 28.82 -23.02
CA LYS A 77 -19.90 27.77 -22.47
C LYS A 77 -20.70 26.48 -22.39
N ALA A 78 -20.26 25.44 -23.10
CA ALA A 78 -20.87 24.13 -23.08
C ALA A 78 -20.95 23.60 -21.64
N SER A 79 -22.17 23.54 -21.12
CA SER A 79 -22.58 23.01 -19.81
C SER A 79 -22.03 23.75 -18.57
N SER A 80 -22.85 24.60 -17.95
CA SER A 80 -22.72 24.80 -16.50
C SER A 80 -23.21 23.52 -15.84
N LYS A 81 -22.29 22.66 -15.39
CA LYS A 81 -22.64 21.49 -14.57
C LYS A 81 -23.54 21.95 -13.40
N PRO A 82 -24.56 21.16 -13.01
CA PRO A 82 -25.39 21.49 -11.86
C PRO A 82 -24.52 21.73 -10.62
N LYS A 83 -24.86 22.76 -9.85
CA LYS A 83 -24.21 23.08 -8.58
C LYS A 83 -24.95 22.35 -7.47
N TYR A 84 -24.22 21.69 -6.59
CA TYR A 84 -24.76 21.00 -5.43
C TYR A 84 -24.36 21.75 -4.17
N TYR A 85 -25.28 21.84 -3.21
CA TYR A 85 -25.08 22.51 -1.92
C TYR A 85 -25.50 21.58 -0.79
N LYS A 86 -24.84 21.68 0.36
CA LYS A 86 -25.19 20.95 1.59
C LYS A 86 -24.95 21.85 2.80
N ALA A 87 -25.69 21.61 3.87
CA ALA A 87 -25.41 22.18 5.18
C ALA A 87 -24.25 21.42 5.85
N CYS A 88 -23.35 22.15 6.50
CA CYS A 88 -22.28 21.58 7.30
C CYS A 88 -22.84 21.00 8.62
N GLU A 89 -22.52 19.75 8.95
CA GLU A 89 -22.98 19.13 10.20
C GLU A 89 -22.43 19.81 11.47
N THR A 90 -21.32 20.54 11.36
CA THR A 90 -20.68 21.20 12.52
C THR A 90 -21.15 22.64 12.74
N CYS A 91 -21.20 23.44 11.67
CA CYS A 91 -21.51 24.88 11.78
C CYS A 91 -22.84 25.28 11.15
N GLY A 92 -23.56 24.35 10.51
CA GLY A 92 -24.85 24.60 9.84
C GLY A 92 -24.77 25.38 8.52
N GLN A 93 -23.65 26.04 8.22
CA GLN A 93 -23.52 26.86 7.02
C GLN A 93 -23.59 26.03 5.74
N GLU A 94 -24.29 26.56 4.73
CA GLU A 94 -24.35 25.97 3.40
C GLU A 94 -23.02 26.12 2.66
N PHE A 95 -22.60 25.04 2.00
CA PHE A 95 -21.37 25.04 1.21
C PHE A 95 -21.55 24.25 -0.09
N ARG A 96 -20.75 24.63 -1.10
CA ARG A 96 -20.79 24.02 -2.43
C ARG A 96 -20.05 22.70 -2.45
N VAL A 97 -20.64 21.70 -3.11
CA VAL A 97 -20.10 20.34 -3.25
C VAL A 97 -19.93 19.97 -4.72
N THR A 98 -18.90 19.18 -5.03
CA THR A 98 -18.69 18.60 -6.36
C THR A 98 -19.64 17.43 -6.59
N LEU A 99 -19.96 17.11 -7.85
CA LEU A 99 -20.81 15.97 -8.21
C LEU A 99 -20.35 14.66 -7.54
N THR A 100 -19.03 14.42 -7.49
CA THR A 100 -18.42 13.23 -6.90
C THR A 100 -18.57 13.12 -5.38
N ARG A 101 -18.86 14.23 -4.70
CA ARG A 101 -18.96 14.30 -3.24
C ARG A 101 -20.37 14.63 -2.75
N LYS A 102 -21.36 14.74 -3.63
CA LYS A 102 -22.73 15.16 -3.26
C LYS A 102 -23.31 14.27 -2.15
N ASP A 103 -23.04 12.97 -2.22
CA ASP A 103 -23.60 12.00 -1.26
C ASP A 103 -22.70 11.86 -0.01
N THR A 104 -21.39 12.09 -0.16
CA THR A 104 -20.40 11.82 0.90
C THR A 104 -19.92 13.04 1.68
N ALA A 105 -20.11 14.27 1.17
CA ALA A 105 -19.68 15.48 1.86
C ALA A 105 -20.55 15.77 3.09
N ARG A 106 -19.89 16.03 4.23
CA ARG A 106 -20.51 16.31 5.53
C ARG A 106 -20.10 17.67 6.13
N PHE A 107 -18.95 18.21 5.73
CA PHE A 107 -18.36 19.42 6.32
C PHE A 107 -17.90 20.42 5.26
N CYS A 108 -18.04 21.71 5.57
CA CYS A 108 -17.61 22.81 4.70
C CYS A 108 -16.09 23.03 4.66
N SER A 109 -15.37 22.64 5.72
CA SER A 109 -13.93 22.89 5.88
C SER A 109 -13.25 21.80 6.71
N ARG A 110 -11.91 21.73 6.63
CA ARG A 110 -11.11 20.83 7.47
C ARG A 110 -11.23 21.19 8.96
N ALA A 111 -11.45 22.45 9.29
CA ALA A 111 -11.66 22.90 10.67
C ALA A 111 -12.97 22.33 11.23
N CYS A 112 -14.08 22.45 10.49
CA CYS A 112 -15.37 21.87 10.89
C CYS A 112 -15.32 20.34 10.97
N GLN A 113 -14.62 19.69 10.04
CA GLN A 113 -14.39 18.25 10.08
C GLN A 113 -13.60 17.82 11.33
N GLY A 114 -12.58 18.58 11.72
CA GLY A 114 -11.79 18.30 12.92
C GLY A 114 -12.52 18.59 14.24
N ALA A 115 -13.37 19.61 14.26
CA ALA A 115 -14.17 19.97 15.43
C ALA A 115 -15.23 18.92 15.78
N ASN A 116 -15.78 18.20 14.78
CA ASN A 116 -16.75 17.15 15.02
C ASN A 116 -16.09 15.92 15.67
N THR A 117 -16.37 15.70 16.96
CA THR A 117 -15.82 14.60 17.78
C THR A 117 -16.32 13.23 17.33
N GLU A 118 -17.60 13.12 16.99
CA GLU A 118 -18.24 11.88 16.56
C GLU A 118 -17.65 11.37 15.24
N PHE A 119 -17.48 12.26 14.26
CA PHE A 119 -16.86 11.93 12.99
C PHE A 119 -15.41 11.47 13.15
N ARG A 120 -14.63 12.13 14.02
CA ARG A 120 -13.26 11.69 14.33
C ARG A 120 -13.23 10.30 14.95
N LYS A 121 -14.14 10.02 15.87
CA LYS A 121 -14.28 8.70 16.50
C LYS A 121 -14.64 7.65 15.45
N GLU A 122 -15.63 7.92 14.61
CA GLU A 122 -16.05 7.05 13.51
C GLU A 122 -14.89 6.72 12.55
N CYS A 123 -14.11 7.73 12.13
CA CYS A 123 -12.94 7.53 11.28
C CYS A 123 -11.86 6.67 11.95
N SER A 124 -11.64 6.86 13.25
CA SER A 124 -10.69 6.08 14.04
C SER A 124 -11.14 4.62 14.15
N ASP A 125 -12.40 4.37 14.50
CA ASP A 125 -12.96 3.04 14.73
C ASP A 125 -12.99 2.17 13.45
N ARG A 126 -13.03 2.82 12.28
CA ARG A 126 -12.91 2.15 10.97
C ARG A 126 -11.49 1.70 10.64
N GLN A 127 -10.48 2.25 11.31
CA GLN A 127 -9.06 2.04 11.02
C GLN A 127 -8.30 1.38 12.19
N GLN A 128 -9.01 0.82 13.17
CA GLN A 128 -8.41 0.16 14.33
C GLN A 128 -8.42 -1.36 14.21
N GLY A 129 -7.40 -1.98 14.81
CA GLY A 129 -7.31 -3.43 14.95
C GLY A 129 -7.44 -4.14 13.61
N GLU A 130 -8.23 -5.22 13.58
CA GLU A 130 -8.39 -6.11 12.43
C GLU A 130 -8.95 -5.44 11.18
N LYS A 131 -9.61 -4.29 11.34
CA LYS A 131 -10.12 -3.50 10.21
C LYS A 131 -9.00 -2.78 9.45
N HIS A 132 -7.83 -2.62 10.05
CA HIS A 132 -6.70 -1.95 9.42
C HIS A 132 -5.87 -2.95 8.60
N TRP A 133 -5.66 -2.68 7.32
CA TRP A 133 -4.92 -3.57 6.41
C TRP A 133 -3.46 -3.85 6.83
N ARG A 134 -2.84 -2.97 7.63
CA ARG A 134 -1.51 -3.22 8.24
C ARG A 134 -1.56 -3.94 9.59
N TRP A 135 -2.73 -4.34 10.06
CA TRP A 135 -2.83 -4.96 11.38
C TRP A 135 -2.26 -6.36 11.36
N SER A 136 -1.19 -6.54 12.12
CA SER A 136 -0.42 -7.78 12.27
C SER A 136 -0.87 -8.58 13.50
N GLY A 137 -2.18 -8.65 13.74
CA GLY A 137 -2.70 -9.37 14.91
C GLY A 137 -2.29 -8.73 16.25
N GLY A 138 -2.02 -7.43 16.29
CA GLY A 138 -1.53 -6.74 17.50
C GLY A 138 -0.09 -7.08 17.91
N LYS A 139 0.68 -7.74 17.03
CA LYS A 139 2.10 -8.02 17.21
C LYS A 139 2.96 -6.83 16.78
N TYR A 140 3.95 -6.47 17.58
CA TYR A 140 4.90 -5.40 17.26
C TYR A 140 6.30 -5.74 17.77
N LEU A 141 7.31 -5.31 17.01
CA LEU A 141 8.72 -5.46 17.35
C LEU A 141 9.13 -4.34 18.32
N THR A 142 9.84 -4.70 19.40
CA THR A 142 10.45 -3.73 20.30
C THR A 142 11.84 -3.32 19.80
N HIS A 143 12.36 -2.19 20.29
CA HIS A 143 13.75 -1.79 20.05
C HIS A 143 14.77 -2.87 20.48
N GLU A 144 14.43 -3.68 21.47
CA GLU A 144 15.26 -4.78 21.98
C GLU A 144 15.23 -6.05 21.11
N GLY A 145 14.45 -6.04 20.02
CA GLY A 145 14.29 -7.17 19.09
C GLY A 145 13.16 -8.15 19.45
N TYR A 146 12.44 -7.96 20.55
CA TYR A 146 11.35 -8.87 20.94
C TYR A 146 10.06 -8.58 20.20
N ILE A 147 9.35 -9.63 19.77
CA ILE A 147 7.96 -9.51 19.31
C ILE A 147 7.04 -9.55 20.55
N ARG A 148 6.26 -8.49 20.75
CA ARG A 148 5.21 -8.41 21.79
C ARG A 148 3.83 -8.43 21.15
N HIS A 149 2.89 -9.06 21.85
CA HIS A 149 1.47 -9.06 21.50
C HIS A 149 0.69 -8.20 22.50
N LYS A 150 0.00 -7.16 22.02
CA LYS A 150 -0.90 -6.36 22.87
C LYS A 150 -2.09 -7.21 23.28
N ARG A 151 -2.44 -7.20 24.57
CA ARG A 151 -3.61 -7.89 25.12
C ARG A 151 -4.37 -6.99 26.07
N LYS A 152 -5.69 -7.15 26.16
CA LYS A 152 -6.51 -6.47 27.16
C LYS A 152 -6.95 -7.49 28.21
N VAL A 153 -6.57 -7.30 29.46
CA VAL A 153 -6.90 -8.20 30.59
C VAL A 153 -7.67 -7.39 31.63
N HIS A 154 -8.90 -7.80 31.94
CA HIS A 154 -9.81 -7.06 32.82
C HIS A 154 -9.92 -5.56 32.48
N GLY A 155 -10.05 -5.24 31.18
CA GLY A 155 -10.16 -3.86 30.71
C GLY A 155 -8.84 -3.07 30.67
N LYS A 156 -7.77 -3.56 31.30
CA LYS A 156 -6.44 -2.94 31.30
C LYS A 156 -5.61 -3.43 30.11
N GLU A 157 -4.96 -2.51 29.42
CA GLU A 157 -3.99 -2.85 28.39
C GLU A 157 -2.74 -3.46 29.02
N GLY A 158 -2.26 -4.54 28.43
CA GLY A 158 -1.01 -5.19 28.78
C GLY A 158 -0.36 -5.79 27.54
N PHE A 159 0.76 -6.45 27.75
CA PHE A 159 1.48 -7.12 26.67
C PHE A 159 1.95 -8.50 27.11
N THR A 160 2.30 -9.33 26.15
CA THR A 160 2.99 -10.61 26.40
C THR A 160 4.04 -10.80 25.33
N TYR A 161 5.18 -11.37 25.72
CA TYR A 161 6.21 -11.76 24.77
C TYR A 161 5.69 -12.91 23.89
N ASN A 162 5.77 -12.74 22.58
CA ASN A 162 5.21 -13.70 21.64
C ASN A 162 5.92 -15.06 21.72
N HIS A 163 7.24 -15.10 21.94
CA HIS A 163 7.97 -16.37 22.14
C HIS A 163 7.37 -17.22 23.27
N ARG A 164 6.93 -16.60 24.40
CA ARG A 164 6.34 -17.36 25.51
C ARG A 164 5.02 -18.00 25.09
N GLN A 165 4.23 -17.29 24.29
CA GLN A 165 2.97 -17.80 23.79
C GLN A 165 3.18 -18.95 22.81
N VAL A 166 4.13 -18.81 21.87
CA VAL A 166 4.48 -19.86 20.91
C VAL A 166 4.90 -21.14 21.63
N VAL A 167 5.73 -21.03 22.66
CA VAL A 167 6.16 -22.18 23.47
C VAL A 167 4.99 -22.82 24.21
N VAL A 168 4.11 -22.03 24.86
CA VAL A 168 2.91 -22.57 25.52
C VAL A 168 2.03 -23.34 24.51
N GLU A 169 1.79 -22.77 23.33
CA GLU A 169 0.98 -23.40 22.28
C GLU A 169 1.62 -24.70 21.76
N ALA A 170 2.94 -24.75 21.66
CA ALA A 170 3.66 -25.95 21.25
C ALA A 170 3.63 -27.03 22.36
N MET A 171 3.90 -26.65 23.60
CA MET A 171 3.85 -27.57 24.75
C MET A 171 2.45 -28.15 24.95
N LEU A 172 1.39 -27.35 24.81
CA LEU A 172 0.01 -27.85 24.91
C LEU A 172 -0.33 -28.90 23.85
N LYS A 173 0.35 -28.91 22.70
CA LYS A 173 0.13 -29.91 21.64
C LYS A 173 0.90 -31.19 21.88
N THR A 174 2.09 -31.11 22.45
CA THR A 174 2.99 -32.27 22.60
C THR A 174 2.94 -32.86 24.02
N GLU A 175 2.96 -32.02 25.04
CA GLU A 175 3.10 -32.37 26.45
C GLU A 175 2.25 -31.42 27.35
N PRO A 176 0.92 -31.54 27.32
CA PRO A 176 0.00 -30.62 28.00
C PRO A 176 0.06 -30.63 29.54
N ASP A 177 0.65 -31.67 30.12
CA ASP A 177 0.79 -31.86 31.56
C ASP A 177 2.24 -31.62 32.05
N HIS A 178 3.07 -30.98 31.22
CA HIS A 178 4.44 -30.65 31.58
C HIS A 178 4.52 -29.68 32.78
N PRO A 179 5.44 -29.87 33.75
CA PRO A 179 5.55 -29.04 34.96
C PRO A 179 5.75 -27.54 34.73
N PHE A 180 6.23 -27.15 33.55
CA PHE A 180 6.44 -25.74 33.19
C PHE A 180 5.12 -25.00 32.93
N LEU A 181 4.03 -25.71 32.69
CA LEU A 181 2.71 -25.14 32.43
C LEU A 181 1.95 -24.92 33.74
N VAL A 182 1.48 -23.69 33.94
CA VAL A 182 0.64 -23.28 35.08
C VAL A 182 -0.74 -22.92 34.57
N ARG A 183 -1.77 -23.53 35.18
CA ARG A 183 -3.18 -23.26 34.89
C ARG A 183 -3.75 -22.34 35.98
N LYS A 184 -4.20 -21.14 35.61
CA LYS A 184 -4.82 -20.17 36.52
C LYS A 184 -5.97 -19.45 35.83
N ASP A 185 -7.13 -19.37 36.48
CA ASP A 185 -8.32 -18.64 35.98
C ASP A 185 -8.73 -19.08 34.56
N GLY A 186 -8.69 -20.40 34.28
CA GLY A 186 -9.01 -20.97 32.97
C GLY A 186 -7.96 -20.70 31.88
N LYS A 187 -6.82 -20.09 32.22
CA LYS A 187 -5.72 -19.80 31.30
C LYS A 187 -4.49 -20.63 31.62
N VAL A 188 -3.89 -21.22 30.58
CA VAL A 188 -2.59 -21.90 30.68
C VAL A 188 -1.48 -20.93 30.30
N SER A 189 -0.38 -20.92 31.06
CA SER A 189 0.80 -20.10 30.78
C SER A 189 2.07 -20.76 31.31
N LEU A 190 3.23 -20.37 30.79
CA LEU A 190 4.50 -20.78 31.38
C LEU A 190 4.69 -20.18 32.77
N SER A 191 5.15 -20.99 33.71
CA SER A 191 5.58 -20.57 35.04
C SER A 191 6.54 -19.38 34.98
N LYS A 192 6.49 -18.52 35.99
CA LYS A 192 7.38 -17.35 36.11
C LYS A 192 8.85 -17.73 36.34
N GLU A 193 9.12 -18.99 36.70
CA GLU A 193 10.47 -19.53 36.90
C GLU A 193 11.10 -20.09 35.62
N ILE A 194 10.34 -20.10 34.53
CA ILE A 194 10.77 -20.60 33.23
C ILE A 194 10.97 -19.42 32.29
N ASP A 195 12.16 -19.32 31.72
CA ASP A 195 12.53 -18.39 30.67
C ASP A 195 12.45 -19.09 29.30
N VAL A 196 12.36 -18.29 28.23
CA VAL A 196 12.42 -18.80 26.86
C VAL A 196 13.71 -18.30 26.23
N HIS A 197 14.53 -19.22 25.77
CA HIS A 197 15.79 -18.99 25.11
C HIS A 197 15.63 -19.07 23.59
N HIS A 198 16.25 -18.15 22.85
CA HIS A 198 16.37 -18.16 21.39
C HIS A 198 17.70 -18.78 20.98
N ILE A 199 17.67 -19.95 20.34
CA ILE A 199 18.88 -20.72 19.99
C ILE A 199 19.81 -19.94 19.05
N ASP A 200 19.25 -19.23 18.08
CA ASP A 200 19.99 -18.38 17.14
C ASP A 200 20.38 -16.99 17.71
N ARG A 201 19.97 -16.69 18.94
CA ARG A 201 20.12 -15.39 19.62
C ARG A 201 19.42 -14.22 18.91
N ASP A 202 18.55 -14.49 17.94
CA ASP A 202 17.65 -13.51 17.34
C ASP A 202 16.31 -13.51 18.07
N ARG A 203 16.07 -12.46 18.86
CA ARG A 203 14.86 -12.29 19.68
C ARG A 203 13.56 -12.13 18.87
N SER A 204 13.68 -11.90 17.56
CA SER A 204 12.56 -11.78 16.65
C SER A 204 12.14 -13.13 16.03
N ASN A 205 13.04 -14.12 16.03
CA ASN A 205 12.79 -15.45 15.49
C ASN A 205 12.04 -16.33 16.50
N ASN A 206 10.71 -16.22 16.51
CA ASN A 206 9.85 -17.03 17.37
C ASN A 206 9.36 -18.32 16.70
N ASP A 207 10.14 -18.91 15.79
CA ASP A 207 9.84 -20.26 15.30
C ASP A 207 9.92 -21.26 16.48
N PRO A 208 8.92 -22.14 16.69
CA PRO A 208 8.95 -23.10 17.79
C PRO A 208 10.23 -23.94 17.85
N SER A 209 10.86 -24.24 16.71
CA SER A 209 12.12 -25.00 16.64
C SER A 209 13.35 -24.20 17.06
N ASN A 210 13.26 -22.87 17.09
CA ASN A 210 14.31 -21.95 17.54
C ASN A 210 14.18 -21.57 19.02
N LEU A 211 13.14 -22.05 19.71
CA LEU A 211 12.83 -21.68 21.08
C LEU A 211 13.02 -22.85 22.04
N LEU A 212 13.61 -22.56 23.20
CA LEU A 212 13.73 -23.48 24.32
C LEU A 212 13.09 -22.87 25.56
N ALA A 213 12.13 -23.57 26.18
CA ALA A 213 11.74 -23.26 27.55
C ALA A 213 12.81 -23.82 28.49
N VAL A 214 13.38 -23.00 29.34
CA VAL A 214 14.44 -23.40 30.28
C VAL A 214 14.17 -22.82 31.66
N THR A 215 14.63 -23.49 32.71
CA THR A 215 14.67 -22.87 34.04
C THR A 215 15.57 -21.63 34.00
N LYS A 216 15.28 -20.62 34.84
CA LYS A 216 16.14 -19.43 34.98
C LYS A 216 17.62 -19.78 35.21
N TYR A 217 17.88 -20.83 35.99
CA TYR A 217 19.23 -21.31 36.25
C TYR A 217 19.90 -21.80 34.96
N ALA A 218 19.26 -22.70 34.23
CA ALA A 218 19.79 -23.21 32.98
C ALA A 218 19.97 -22.10 31.93
N HIS A 219 19.02 -21.17 31.83
CA HIS A 219 19.14 -20.00 30.97
C HIS A 219 20.41 -19.18 31.26
N ALA A 220 20.72 -18.93 32.53
CA ALA A 220 21.94 -18.25 32.92
C ALA A 220 23.20 -19.08 32.60
N GLN A 221 23.16 -20.39 32.79
CA GLN A 221 24.30 -21.27 32.47
C GLN A 221 24.60 -21.33 30.96
N ILE A 222 23.57 -21.25 30.11
CA ILE A 222 23.75 -21.14 28.65
C ILE A 222 24.53 -19.86 28.31
N HIS A 223 24.10 -18.70 28.80
CA HIS A 223 24.76 -17.43 28.47
C HIS A 223 26.16 -17.27 29.10
N HIS A 224 26.35 -17.75 30.33
CA HIS A 224 27.62 -17.55 31.04
C HIS A 224 28.67 -18.62 30.76
N ARG A 225 28.25 -19.86 30.49
CA ARG A 225 29.15 -21.01 30.39
C ARG A 225 28.94 -21.86 29.13
N ASN A 226 28.00 -21.48 28.27
CA ASN A 226 27.61 -22.26 27.09
C ASN A 226 27.22 -23.72 27.43
N ARG A 227 26.72 -23.94 28.66
CA ARG A 227 26.38 -25.27 29.18
C ARG A 227 25.09 -25.77 28.55
N LYS A 228 25.11 -27.02 28.07
CA LYS A 228 23.89 -27.72 27.65
C LYS A 228 22.93 -27.87 28.85
N PRO A 229 21.67 -27.42 28.74
CA PRO A 229 20.70 -27.66 29.80
C PRO A 229 20.42 -29.16 29.93
N ASP A 230 20.21 -29.63 31.16
CA ASP A 230 19.82 -31.02 31.37
C ASP A 230 18.37 -31.27 30.89
N PRO A 231 17.99 -32.52 30.57
CA PRO A 231 16.66 -32.83 30.04
C PRO A 231 15.48 -32.40 30.92
N TRP A 232 15.66 -32.31 32.25
CA TRP A 232 14.63 -31.82 33.18
C TRP A 232 14.65 -30.30 33.37
N GLU A 233 15.72 -29.63 32.92
CA GLU A 233 15.86 -28.16 33.00
C GLU A 233 15.30 -27.46 31.76
N CYS A 234 14.94 -28.20 30.70
CA CYS A 234 14.51 -27.65 29.44
C CYS A 234 13.37 -28.41 28.77
N TRP A 235 12.64 -27.71 27.91
CA TRP A 235 11.71 -28.29 26.96
C TRP A 235 11.97 -27.67 25.57
N PRO A 236 12.11 -28.47 24.50
CA PRO A 236 12.09 -29.95 24.50
C PRO A 236 13.27 -30.57 25.26
N SER A 237 13.03 -31.69 25.95
CA SER A 237 14.00 -32.33 26.85
C SER A 237 15.23 -32.92 26.14
N ASN A 238 15.11 -33.25 24.85
CA ASN A 238 16.20 -33.81 24.05
C ASN A 238 16.72 -32.80 23.01
N THR A 239 17.11 -31.62 23.46
CA THR A 239 17.63 -30.59 22.55
C THR A 239 19.07 -30.90 22.07
N THR A 240 19.32 -30.63 20.79
CA THR A 240 20.65 -30.74 20.16
C THR A 240 21.35 -29.40 20.01
N ARG A 241 20.62 -28.29 20.14
CA ARG A 241 21.12 -26.92 20.02
C ARG A 241 20.58 -26.06 21.16
N TRP A 242 21.36 -25.16 21.71
CA TRP A 242 21.00 -24.29 22.84
C TRP A 242 21.89 -23.05 22.87
#